data_AF-A0A946B179-F1
#
_entry.id   AF-A0A946B179-F1
#
_cell.length_a   1.000
_cell.length_b   1.000
_cell.length_c   1.000
_cell.angle_alpha   90.00
_cell.angle_beta   90.00
_cell.angle_gamma   90.00
#
_symmetry.space_group_name_H-M   'P 1'
#
loop_
_entity.id
_entity.type
_entity.pdbx_description
1 polymer ?
#
loop_
_entity_poly.entity_id
_entity_poly.type
_entity_poly.pdbx_seq_one_letter_code
_entity_poly.pdbx_strand_id
1 'polypeptide(L)'
;DLYFHLLVGEPFQAANRAAFLADDPDYTPLDPKSGAANLVTHMGATSWDVDWSKLALPVLSITGLQDRVFYDADIVNELYATLPDARRVDLADAGHMVPAETPDALVTALKTFAAETA
;
A
#
# COMPACT_ATOMS: atom_id res chain seq x y z
N ASP A 1 -10.01 6.82 -14.95
CA ASP A 1 -9.79 5.55 -14.23
C ASP A 1 -11.05 5.24 -13.43
N LEU A 2 -11.70 4.09 -13.66
CA LEU A 2 -12.98 3.77 -13.01
C LEU A 2 -12.82 3.28 -11.56
N TYR A 3 -11.63 2.80 -11.15
CA TYR A 3 -11.44 2.13 -9.87
C TYR A 3 -10.44 2.84 -8.94
N PHE A 4 -9.70 3.84 -9.44
CA PHE A 4 -8.74 4.57 -8.62
C PHE A 4 -9.32 5.13 -7.31
N HIS A 5 -10.56 5.61 -7.33
CA HIS A 5 -11.25 6.12 -6.14
C HIS A 5 -11.51 5.04 -5.07
N LEU A 6 -11.43 3.76 -5.41
CA LEU A 6 -11.49 2.66 -4.45
C LEU A 6 -10.12 2.38 -3.81
N LEU A 7 -9.04 2.78 -4.49
CA LEU A 7 -7.67 2.54 -4.04
C LEU A 7 -7.13 3.65 -3.15
N VAL A 8 -7.64 4.88 -3.22
CA VAL A 8 -7.11 6.00 -2.45
C VAL A 8 -8.08 6.47 -1.36
N GLY A 9 -7.54 7.08 -0.32
CA GLY A 9 -8.26 7.68 0.78
C GLY A 9 -8.97 8.98 0.42
N GLU A 10 -9.98 9.31 1.21
CA GLU A 10 -10.85 10.48 1.03
C GLU A 10 -10.09 11.81 0.88
N PRO A 11 -9.04 12.11 1.68
CA PRO A 11 -8.30 13.36 1.52
C PRO A 11 -7.61 13.47 0.16
N PHE A 12 -7.01 12.38 -0.31
CA PHE A 12 -6.36 12.34 -1.62
C PHE A 12 -7.39 12.50 -2.75
N GLN A 13 -8.53 11.83 -2.63
CA GLN A 13 -9.63 12.00 -3.59
C GLN A 13 -10.11 13.45 -3.64
N ALA A 14 -10.32 14.09 -2.49
CA ALA A 14 -10.76 15.48 -2.43
C ALA A 14 -9.76 16.43 -3.09
N ALA A 15 -8.46 16.25 -2.83
CA ALA A 15 -7.39 17.07 -3.39
C ALA A 15 -7.21 16.86 -4.91
N ASN A 16 -7.43 15.65 -5.41
CA ASN A 16 -7.17 15.28 -6.80
C ASN A 16 -8.44 15.19 -7.67
N ARG A 17 -9.62 15.51 -7.11
CA ARG A 17 -10.91 15.40 -7.80
C ARG A 17 -10.94 16.11 -9.15
N ALA A 18 -10.34 17.29 -9.25
CA ALA A 18 -10.31 18.08 -10.47
C ALA A 18 -9.49 17.42 -11.61
N ALA A 19 -8.55 16.52 -11.27
CA ALA A 19 -7.75 15.78 -12.24
C ALA A 19 -8.43 14.48 -12.71
N PHE A 20 -9.55 14.10 -12.10
CA PHE A 20 -10.29 12.91 -12.48
C PHE A 20 -10.97 13.12 -13.84
N LEU A 21 -10.51 12.40 -14.86
CA LEU A 21 -10.96 12.52 -16.26
C LEU A 21 -10.70 13.92 -16.85
N ALA A 22 -9.45 14.37 -16.81
CA ALA A 22 -9.03 15.59 -17.50
C ALA A 22 -9.37 15.53 -19.00
N ASP A 23 -9.76 16.68 -19.57
CA ASP A 23 -10.19 16.81 -20.98
C ASP A 23 -9.10 16.39 -21.97
N ASP A 24 -7.83 16.59 -21.61
CA ASP A 24 -6.66 16.13 -22.35
C ASP A 24 -5.85 15.14 -21.47
N PRO A 25 -6.07 13.82 -21.62
CA PRO A 25 -5.41 12.84 -20.76
C PRO A 25 -3.95 12.64 -21.17
N ASP A 26 -3.02 12.99 -20.28
CA ASP A 26 -1.60 12.63 -20.41
C ASP A 26 -1.35 11.19 -19.95
N TYR A 27 -2.00 10.24 -20.62
CA TYR A 27 -1.83 8.81 -20.34
C TYR A 27 -0.66 8.26 -21.15
N THR A 28 0.43 7.95 -20.46
CA THR A 28 1.52 7.12 -21.00
C THR A 28 1.34 5.67 -20.51
N PRO A 29 1.20 4.68 -21.42
CA PRO A 29 1.15 3.28 -21.01
C PRO A 29 2.41 2.86 -20.25
N LEU A 30 2.24 1.94 -19.29
CA LEU A 30 3.37 1.28 -18.62
C LEU A 30 4.27 0.58 -19.64
N ASP A 31 5.59 0.77 -19.52
CA ASP A 31 6.56 -0.03 -20.28
C ASP A 31 6.36 -1.52 -19.93
N PRO A 32 6.07 -2.39 -20.91
CA PRO A 32 5.88 -3.82 -20.68
C PRO A 32 7.08 -4.52 -20.03
N LYS A 33 8.28 -3.92 -20.07
CA LYS A 33 9.49 -4.44 -19.44
C LYS A 33 9.75 -3.86 -18.05
N SER A 34 8.90 -2.96 -17.57
CA SER A 34 9.02 -2.36 -16.24
C SER A 34 8.67 -3.38 -15.13
N GLY A 35 9.24 -3.17 -13.94
CA GLY A 35 8.86 -3.96 -12.76
C GLY A 35 7.39 -3.83 -12.39
N ALA A 36 6.79 -2.65 -12.60
CA ALA A 36 5.37 -2.43 -12.37
C ALA A 36 4.51 -3.26 -13.34
N ALA A 37 4.85 -3.29 -14.64
CA ALA A 37 4.17 -4.15 -15.62
C ALA A 37 4.28 -5.63 -15.27
N ASN A 38 5.46 -6.07 -14.81
CA ASN A 38 5.67 -7.44 -14.34
C ASN A 38 4.75 -7.76 -13.15
N LEU A 39 4.73 -6.90 -12.12
CA LEU A 39 3.87 -7.07 -10.95
C LEU A 39 2.39 -7.21 -11.33
N VAL A 40 1.85 -6.27 -12.12
CA VAL A 40 0.42 -6.31 -12.48
C VAL A 40 0.06 -7.50 -13.36
N THR A 41 1.00 -7.98 -14.18
CA THR A 41 0.79 -9.14 -15.06
C THR A 41 0.71 -10.44 -14.26
N HIS A 42 1.51 -10.56 -13.19
CA HIS A 42 1.71 -11.83 -12.49
C HIS A 42 1.06 -11.89 -11.10
N MET A 43 0.69 -10.77 -10.48
CA MET A 43 0.22 -10.72 -9.08
C MET A 43 -0.94 -11.69 -8.76
N GLY A 44 -1.85 -11.92 -9.71
CA GLY A 44 -3.01 -12.80 -9.53
C GLY A 44 -2.71 -14.29 -9.67
N ALA A 45 -1.56 -14.65 -10.27
CA ALA A 45 -1.10 -16.02 -10.41
C ALA A 45 0.03 -16.38 -9.44
N THR A 46 0.63 -15.38 -8.79
CA THR A 46 1.67 -15.56 -7.77
C THR A 46 1.08 -16.25 -6.54
N SER A 47 1.77 -17.27 -6.03
CA SER A 47 1.47 -17.80 -4.71
C SER A 47 1.95 -16.82 -3.64
N TRP A 48 1.02 -16.28 -2.86
CA TRP A 48 1.29 -15.43 -1.71
C TRP A 48 1.32 -16.22 -0.39
N ASP A 49 1.27 -17.55 -0.46
CA ASP A 49 1.39 -18.47 0.68
C ASP A 49 2.85 -18.54 1.18
N VAL A 50 3.31 -17.42 1.74
CA VAL A 50 4.61 -17.27 2.37
C VAL A 50 4.44 -17.59 3.85
N ASP A 51 5.30 -18.45 4.38
CA ASP A 51 5.37 -18.70 5.82
C ASP A 51 6.07 -17.54 6.54
N TRP A 52 5.29 -16.50 6.80
CA TRP A 52 5.71 -15.25 7.44
C TRP A 52 6.28 -15.46 8.85
N SER A 53 5.94 -16.56 9.52
CA SER A 53 6.46 -16.91 10.85
C SER A 53 7.98 -17.17 10.87
N LYS A 54 8.56 -17.46 9.69
CA LYS A 54 10.01 -17.68 9.53
C LYS A 54 10.82 -16.41 9.38
N LEU A 55 10.20 -15.23 9.31
CA LEU A 55 10.92 -13.97 9.22
C LEU A 55 11.61 -13.65 10.57
N ALA A 56 12.92 -13.89 10.64
CA ALA A 56 13.75 -13.65 11.83
C ALA A 56 14.38 -12.24 11.84
N LEU A 57 13.68 -11.25 11.29
CA LEU A 57 14.11 -9.85 11.26
C LEU A 57 12.99 -8.93 11.77
N PRO A 58 13.31 -7.74 12.28
CA PRO A 58 12.30 -6.74 12.59
C PRO A 58 11.48 -6.39 11.34
N VAL A 59 10.16 -6.35 11.47
CA VAL A 59 9.23 -5.97 10.39
C VAL A 59 8.41 -4.74 10.80
N LEU A 60 8.19 -3.85 9.85
CA LEU A 60 7.20 -2.77 9.95
C LEU A 60 6.09 -3.02 8.94
N SER A 61 4.87 -3.23 9.43
CA SER A 61 3.65 -3.33 8.63
C SER A 61 2.91 -2.00 8.66
N ILE A 62 2.69 -1.40 7.50
CA ILE A 62 1.94 -0.14 7.35
C ILE A 62 0.74 -0.42 6.46
N THR A 63 -0.45 0.00 6.89
CA THR A 63 -1.69 -0.24 6.13
C THR A 63 -2.54 1.02 6.09
N GLY A 64 -2.94 1.44 4.88
CA GLY A 64 -3.99 2.45 4.72
C GLY A 64 -5.36 1.80 4.84
N LEU A 65 -6.17 2.27 5.80
CA LEU A 65 -7.45 1.62 6.13
C LEU A 65 -8.57 1.90 5.12
N GLN A 66 -8.33 2.79 4.15
CA GLN A 66 -9.31 3.16 3.13
C GLN A 66 -9.07 2.49 1.77
N ASP A 67 -8.18 1.50 1.70
CA ASP A 67 -8.03 0.65 0.52
C ASP A 67 -9.26 -0.27 0.41
N ARG A 68 -10.14 -0.02 -0.56
CA ARG A 68 -11.39 -0.77 -0.72
C ARG A 68 -11.26 -1.97 -1.66
N VAL A 69 -10.04 -2.27 -2.12
CA VAL A 69 -9.77 -3.34 -3.08
C VAL A 69 -8.98 -4.46 -2.43
N PHE A 70 -7.96 -4.13 -1.64
CA PHE A 70 -7.02 -5.12 -1.10
C PHE A 70 -7.04 -5.24 0.43
N TYR A 71 -7.63 -4.30 1.14
CA TYR A 71 -7.70 -4.38 2.60
C TYR A 71 -8.91 -5.22 3.04
N ASP A 72 -8.59 -6.31 3.72
CA ASP A 72 -9.52 -7.09 4.54
C ASP A 72 -8.92 -7.13 5.96
N ALA A 73 -9.64 -6.55 6.92
CA ALA A 73 -9.14 -6.39 8.28
C ALA A 73 -8.82 -7.73 8.94
N ASP A 74 -9.64 -8.76 8.71
CA ASP A 74 -9.46 -10.07 9.35
C ASP A 74 -8.25 -10.79 8.76
N ILE A 75 -8.09 -10.74 7.43
CA ILE A 75 -6.92 -11.32 6.75
C ILE A 75 -5.62 -10.60 7.17
N VAL A 76 -5.63 -9.26 7.22
CA VAL A 76 -4.45 -8.48 7.64
C VAL A 76 -4.10 -8.78 9.11
N ASN A 77 -5.09 -8.88 9.99
CA ASN A 77 -4.89 -9.25 11.39
C ASN A 77 -4.29 -10.66 11.53
N GLU A 78 -4.80 -11.63 10.78
CA GLU A 78 -4.30 -13.00 10.73
C GLU A 78 -2.84 -13.03 10.29
N LEU A 79 -2.51 -12.41 9.16
CA LEU A 79 -1.15 -12.37 8.63
C LEU A 79 -0.19 -11.65 9.57
N TYR A 80 -0.58 -10.49 10.12
CA TYR A 80 0.26 -9.75 11.07
C TYR A 80 0.58 -10.58 12.32
N ALA A 81 -0.39 -11.34 12.84
CA ALA A 81 -0.19 -12.18 14.02
C ALA A 81 0.84 -13.31 13.80
N THR A 82 1.14 -13.68 12.55
CA THR A 82 2.18 -14.67 12.26
C THR A 82 3.60 -14.11 12.33
N LEU A 83 3.77 -12.78 12.25
CA LEU A 83 5.10 -12.15 12.26
C LEU A 83 5.67 -12.13 13.69
N PRO A 84 6.86 -12.71 13.93
CA PRO A 84 7.37 -12.88 15.29
C PRO A 84 7.92 -11.58 15.91
N ASP A 85 8.36 -10.62 15.11
CA ASP A 85 8.92 -9.34 15.56
C ASP A 85 8.44 -8.19 14.65
N ALA A 86 7.19 -7.76 14.82
CA ALA A 86 6.56 -6.78 13.95
C ALA A 86 5.95 -5.57 14.68
N ARG A 87 6.13 -4.38 14.10
CA ARG A 87 5.42 -3.15 14.48
C ARG A 87 4.34 -2.89 13.44
N ARG A 88 3.22 -2.32 13.88
CA ARG A 88 2.09 -1.99 13.01
C ARG A 88 1.76 -0.51 13.08
N VAL A 89 1.51 0.08 11.91
CA VAL A 89 1.02 1.44 11.75
C VAL A 89 -0.18 1.41 10.81
N ASP A 90 -1.35 1.74 11.37
CA ASP A 90 -2.57 1.88 10.59
C ASP A 90 -2.83 3.36 10.30
N LEU A 91 -3.00 3.69 9.03
CA LEU A 91 -3.24 5.05 8.55
C LEU A 91 -4.72 5.19 8.19
N ALA A 92 -5.49 5.82 9.09
CA ALA A 92 -6.93 5.96 8.96
C ALA A 92 -7.37 6.76 7.71
N ASP A 93 -6.51 7.67 7.25
CA ASP A 93 -6.81 8.65 6.20
C ASP A 93 -6.13 8.31 4.86
N ALA A 94 -5.58 7.10 4.71
CA ALA A 94 -4.90 6.65 3.50
C ALA A 94 -5.54 5.37 2.94
N GLY A 95 -5.44 5.19 1.63
CA GLY A 95 -5.72 3.94 0.96
C GLY A 95 -4.45 3.14 0.62
N HIS A 96 -4.45 2.52 -0.54
CA HIS A 96 -3.40 1.68 -1.10
C HIS A 96 -2.10 2.45 -1.36
N MET A 97 -2.21 3.71 -1.79
CA MET A 97 -1.09 4.48 -2.31
C MET A 97 -0.42 5.31 -1.20
N VAL A 98 -0.17 4.70 -0.03
CA VAL A 98 0.41 5.36 1.16
C VAL A 98 1.57 6.32 0.84
N PRO A 99 2.57 5.97 -0.02
CA PRO A 99 3.66 6.91 -0.35
C PRO A 99 3.20 8.19 -1.06
N ALA A 100 2.16 8.11 -1.89
CA ALA A 100 1.62 9.26 -2.61
C ALA A 100 0.58 10.03 -1.77
N GLU A 101 -0.17 9.31 -0.93
CA GLU A 101 -1.27 9.89 -0.16
C GLU A 101 -0.80 10.58 1.12
N THR A 102 0.10 9.95 1.86
CA THR A 102 0.55 10.41 3.18
C THR A 102 2.07 10.26 3.35
N PRO A 103 2.89 10.92 2.51
CA PRO A 103 4.35 10.77 2.51
C PRO A 103 4.97 11.11 3.88
N ASP A 104 4.49 12.14 4.56
CA ASP A 104 5.03 12.57 5.86
C ASP A 104 4.79 11.54 6.97
N ALA A 105 3.61 10.90 6.96
CA ALA A 105 3.28 9.84 7.92
C ALA A 105 4.13 8.59 7.66
N LEU A 106 4.31 8.22 6.39
CA LEU A 106 5.19 7.12 5.98
C LEU A 106 6.64 7.38 6.42
N VAL A 107 7.19 8.56 6.12
CA VAL A 107 8.56 8.93 6.50
C VAL A 107 8.73 8.90 8.03
N THR A 108 7.73 9.37 8.77
CA THR A 108 7.75 9.33 10.24
C THR A 108 7.79 7.89 10.75
N ALA A 109 6.91 7.01 10.26
CA ALA A 109 6.88 5.61 10.66
C ALA A 109 8.20 4.90 10.36
N LEU A 110 8.78 5.12 9.18
CA LEU A 110 10.07 4.55 8.78
C LEU A 110 11.21 5.04 9.66
N LYS A 111 11.26 6.34 9.98
CA LYS A 111 12.29 6.91 10.87
C LYS A 111 12.20 6.35 12.29
N THR A 112 11.00 6.27 12.84
CA THR A 112 10.78 5.70 14.17
C THR A 112 11.24 4.25 14.22
N PHE A 113 10.81 3.44 13.26
CA PHE A 113 11.21 2.04 13.18
C PHE A 113 12.72 1.88 13.03
N ALA A 114 13.35 2.66 12.14
CA ALA A 114 14.81 2.62 11.96
C ALA A 114 15.57 2.96 13.25
N ALA A 115 15.09 3.92 14.04
CA ALA A 115 15.70 4.30 15.31
C ALA A 115 15.55 3.24 16.41
N GLU A 116 14.48 2.43 16.39
CA GLU A 116 14.30 1.30 17.32
C GLU A 116 15.20 0.11 16.99
N THR A 117 15.57 -0.04 15.72
CA THR A 117 16.33 -1.19 15.20
C THR A 117 17.85 -0.93 15.04
N ALA A 118 18.29 0.31 15.26
CA ALA A 118 19.69 0.72 15.17
C ALA A 118 20.47 0.43 16.46
#